data_AF-A0A517NM10-F1
#
_entry.id   AF-A0A517NM10-F1
#
_cell.length_a   1.000
_cell.length_b   1.000
_cell.length_c   1.000
_cell.angle_alpha   90.00
_cell.angle_beta   90.00
_cell.angle_gamma   90.00
#
_symmetry.space_group_name_H-M   'P 1'
#
loop_
_entity.id
_entity.type
_entity.pdbx_description
1 polymer ?
#
loop_
_entity_poly.entity_id
_entity_poly.type
_entity_poly.pdbx_seq_one_letter_code
_entity_poly.pdbx_strand_id
1 'polypeptide(L)'
;MNTINVQQAIFASSDRGSMKGYQLVAKSDGIDRWTSQELCRWMPSRAASDDPNDWSINYFPIKEDCFAITRSVLGGPEYSGRGATQLVTLILLLSDSQFALYSYDPISVANTAMAMGLLRLPLEMRCSELPMASLPDAPLLAPTQKAGEPTCQREQHMLDELTSLIDQSRRVAVVGRVDPIKAVSCLMPRLSSRARREFSFTTGLPPAVRRPFQAHFLTSVDKTNRRNLETQQIVPVAVR
;
A
#
# COMPACT_ATOMS: atom_id res chain seq x y z
N MET A 1 -19.89 12.24 14.34
CA MET A 1 -18.69 11.42 14.15
C MET A 1 -17.53 12.38 14.18
N ASN A 2 -16.54 12.17 15.04
CA ASN A 2 -15.39 13.08 15.05
C ASN A 2 -14.49 12.77 13.84
N THR A 3 -13.62 13.70 13.53
CA THR A 3 -12.69 13.56 12.41
C THR A 3 -11.27 13.90 12.84
N ILE A 4 -10.32 13.24 12.20
CA ILE A 4 -8.88 13.48 12.28
C ILE A 4 -8.38 14.03 10.93
N ASN A 5 -7.44 14.97 10.97
CA ASN A 5 -6.79 15.49 9.77
C ASN A 5 -5.46 14.77 9.53
N VAL A 6 -5.34 14.12 8.38
CA VAL A 6 -4.15 13.37 7.97
C VAL A 6 -3.47 14.04 6.77
N GLN A 7 -2.16 13.85 6.62
CA GLN A 7 -1.45 14.39 5.48
C GLN A 7 -1.72 13.53 4.24
N GLN A 8 -1.68 14.15 3.07
CA GLN A 8 -1.80 13.46 1.79
C GLN A 8 -0.73 13.89 0.79
N ALA A 9 -0.39 12.99 -0.12
CA ALA A 9 0.54 13.19 -1.21
C ALA A 9 0.13 12.39 -2.45
N ILE A 10 0.58 12.84 -3.61
CA ILE A 10 0.35 12.19 -4.90
C ILE A 10 1.66 12.10 -5.65
N PHE A 11 2.02 10.87 -6.05
CA PHE A 11 3.05 10.63 -7.05
C PHE A 11 2.40 10.31 -8.39
N ALA A 12 2.98 10.82 -9.47
CA ALA A 12 2.53 10.50 -10.81
C ALA A 12 3.67 10.71 -11.82
N SER A 13 3.57 10.06 -12.99
CA SER A 13 4.45 10.40 -14.13
C SER A 13 4.09 11.81 -14.62
N SER A 14 5.01 12.77 -14.53
CA SER A 14 4.75 14.15 -14.92
C SER A 14 5.91 14.71 -15.76
N ASP A 15 5.57 15.58 -16.71
CA ASP A 15 6.51 16.37 -17.50
C ASP A 15 6.44 17.83 -17.03
N ARG A 16 7.29 18.18 -16.05
CA ARG A 16 7.39 19.55 -15.52
C ARG A 16 8.58 20.29 -16.12
N GLY A 17 8.79 20.17 -17.43
CA GLY A 17 9.84 20.86 -18.18
C GLY A 17 11.24 20.31 -17.90
N SER A 18 11.81 20.57 -16.72
CA SER A 18 13.16 20.15 -16.33
C SER A 18 13.24 18.74 -15.74
N MET A 19 12.12 18.21 -15.24
CA MET A 19 12.03 16.85 -14.69
C MET A 19 10.91 16.08 -15.37
N LYS A 20 11.30 14.99 -16.04
CA LYS A 20 10.41 13.99 -16.62
C LYS A 20 10.46 12.72 -15.79
N GLY A 21 9.30 12.14 -15.57
CA GLY A 21 9.15 10.82 -14.97
C GLY A 21 8.28 10.82 -13.73
N TYR A 22 8.34 9.70 -13.03
CA TYR A 22 7.52 9.43 -11.86
C TYR A 22 8.07 10.15 -10.63
N GLN A 23 7.30 11.10 -10.09
CA GLN A 23 7.74 12.03 -9.06
C GLN A 23 6.58 12.46 -8.14
N LEU A 24 6.91 13.05 -6.99
CA LEU A 24 5.94 13.68 -6.10
C LEU A 24 5.39 14.94 -6.77
N VAL A 25 4.14 14.89 -7.21
CA VAL A 25 3.50 15.98 -7.97
C VAL A 25 2.68 16.90 -7.07
N ALA A 26 2.13 16.38 -5.98
CA ALA A 26 1.38 17.18 -5.03
C ALA A 26 1.54 16.63 -3.61
N LYS A 27 1.54 17.52 -2.60
CA LYS A 27 1.61 17.16 -1.19
C LYS A 27 0.95 18.22 -0.32
N SER A 28 0.55 17.81 0.87
CA SER A 28 0.14 18.72 1.94
C SER A 28 1.35 19.33 2.67
N ASP A 29 1.13 20.44 3.35
CA ASP A 29 2.20 21.25 3.94
C ASP A 29 2.96 20.55 5.07
N GLY A 30 2.31 19.63 5.78
CA GLY A 30 2.94 18.85 6.86
C GLY A 30 3.94 17.80 6.36
N ILE A 31 4.07 17.60 5.04
CA ILE A 31 5.04 16.66 4.46
C ILE A 31 6.33 17.39 4.17
N ASP A 32 7.32 17.22 5.05
CA ASP A 32 8.63 17.83 4.91
C ASP A 32 9.51 17.17 3.82
N ARG A 33 10.72 17.70 3.62
CA ARG A 33 11.67 17.21 2.62
C ARG A 33 12.13 15.77 2.91
N TRP A 34 12.35 15.44 4.18
CA TRP A 34 12.82 14.12 4.59
C TRP A 34 11.75 13.06 4.33
N THR A 35 10.51 13.34 4.73
CA THR A 35 9.34 12.49 4.47
C THR A 35 9.12 12.32 2.97
N SER A 36 9.28 13.38 2.19
CA SER A 36 9.20 13.31 0.73
C SER A 36 10.26 12.37 0.12
N GLN A 37 11.50 12.41 0.63
CA GLN A 37 12.59 11.53 0.19
C GLN A 37 12.33 10.07 0.57
N GLU A 38 11.84 9.82 1.78
CA GLU A 38 11.45 8.48 2.20
C GLU A 38 10.30 7.94 1.36
N LEU A 39 9.27 8.75 1.09
CA LEU A 39 8.20 8.36 0.17
C LEU A 39 8.76 7.97 -1.21
N CYS A 40 9.65 8.77 -1.79
CA CYS A 40 10.30 8.43 -3.06
C CYS A 40 10.96 7.05 -3.06
N ARG A 41 11.55 6.62 -1.94
CA ARG A 41 12.16 5.29 -1.80
C ARG A 41 11.11 4.18 -1.95
N TRP A 42 9.94 4.37 -1.36
CA TRP A 42 8.85 3.40 -1.31
C TRP A 42 7.96 3.36 -2.54
N MET A 43 7.99 4.41 -3.37
CA MET A 43 7.07 4.44 -4.50
C MET A 43 7.48 3.48 -5.65
N PRO A 44 6.50 2.87 -6.32
CA PRO A 44 6.76 2.11 -7.53
C PRO A 44 7.09 3.02 -8.72
N SER A 45 8.04 2.60 -9.56
CA SER A 45 8.32 3.27 -10.84
C SER A 45 7.52 2.68 -12.01
N ARG A 46 6.83 1.55 -11.78
CA ARG A 46 6.03 0.81 -12.77
C ARG A 46 4.86 0.15 -12.06
N ALA A 47 3.74 0.01 -12.78
CA ALA A 47 2.60 -0.76 -12.31
C ALA A 47 2.96 -2.26 -12.21
N ALA A 48 2.17 -3.00 -11.43
CA ALA A 48 2.27 -4.45 -11.33
C ALA A 48 1.75 -5.16 -12.58
N SER A 49 0.79 -4.53 -13.25
CA SER A 49 0.08 -5.02 -14.43
C SER A 49 -0.25 -3.85 -15.35
N ASP A 50 -0.47 -4.14 -16.63
CA ASP A 50 -0.97 -3.18 -17.63
C ASP A 50 -2.52 -3.12 -17.66
N ASP A 51 -3.21 -3.95 -16.87
CA ASP A 51 -4.67 -3.92 -16.74
C ASP A 51 -5.12 -2.65 -16.00
N PRO A 52 -5.93 -1.77 -16.62
CA PRO A 52 -6.40 -0.53 -15.99
C PRO A 52 -7.31 -0.77 -14.77
N ASN A 53 -7.86 -1.97 -14.60
CA ASN A 53 -8.65 -2.34 -13.43
C ASN A 53 -7.78 -2.83 -12.27
N ASP A 54 -6.49 -3.05 -12.50
CA ASP A 54 -5.58 -3.54 -11.46
C ASP A 54 -5.08 -2.38 -10.60
N TRP A 55 -5.07 -2.60 -9.28
CA TRP A 55 -4.64 -1.61 -8.30
C TRP A 55 -4.08 -2.30 -7.06
N SER A 56 -3.25 -1.56 -6.32
CA SER A 56 -2.66 -2.07 -5.09
C SER A 56 -2.88 -1.12 -3.93
N ILE A 57 -3.04 -1.71 -2.74
CA ILE A 57 -2.86 -1.04 -1.47
C ILE A 57 -1.51 -1.46 -0.91
N ASN A 58 -0.74 -0.50 -0.44
CA ASN A 58 0.54 -0.77 0.19
C ASN A 58 0.64 0.02 1.49
N TYR A 59 1.31 -0.57 2.46
CA TYR A 59 1.52 0.00 3.78
C TYR A 59 2.98 -0.15 4.19
N PHE A 60 3.54 0.91 4.75
CA PHE A 60 4.89 0.90 5.31
C PHE A 60 5.06 2.01 6.36
N PRO A 61 5.84 1.77 7.42
CA PRO A 61 6.29 2.83 8.31
C PRO A 61 7.33 3.70 7.60
N ILE A 62 7.24 5.02 7.77
CA ILE A 62 8.24 6.00 7.31
C ILE A 62 9.28 6.24 8.43
N LYS A 63 8.78 6.52 9.63
CA LYS A 63 9.52 6.66 10.90
C LYS A 63 8.68 6.05 12.02
N GLU A 64 9.22 5.99 13.23
CA GLU A 64 8.57 5.40 14.41
C GLU A 64 7.11 5.84 14.60
N ASP A 65 6.81 7.12 14.32
CA ASP A 65 5.48 7.69 14.52
C ASP A 65 4.78 8.18 13.24
N CYS A 66 5.20 7.72 12.05
CA CYS A 66 4.57 8.11 10.80
C CYS A 66 4.40 6.93 9.84
N PHE A 67 3.17 6.75 9.39
CA PHE A 67 2.71 5.56 8.69
C PHE A 67 2.11 5.95 7.34
N ALA A 68 2.56 5.30 6.28
CA ALA A 68 2.07 5.56 4.94
C ALA A 68 1.14 4.45 4.46
N ILE A 69 -0.01 4.86 3.95
CA ILE A 69 -0.97 3.98 3.27
C ILE A 69 -1.15 4.52 1.87
N THR A 70 -0.92 3.67 0.89
CA THR A 70 -0.85 4.08 -0.51
C THR A 70 -1.82 3.28 -1.36
N ARG A 71 -2.40 3.93 -2.36
CA ARG A 71 -3.12 3.27 -3.44
C ARG A 71 -2.43 3.60 -4.76
N SER A 72 -1.94 2.58 -5.46
CA SER A 72 -1.38 2.73 -6.80
C SER A 72 -2.36 2.21 -7.84
N VAL A 73 -2.57 3.00 -8.89
CA VAL A 73 -3.51 2.74 -9.98
C VAL A 73 -2.93 3.22 -11.30
N LEU A 74 -3.40 2.63 -12.39
CA LEU A 74 -3.22 3.21 -13.72
C LEU A 74 -4.17 4.39 -13.91
N GLY A 75 -3.62 5.52 -14.36
CA GLY A 75 -4.30 6.78 -14.64
C GLY A 75 -4.57 6.98 -16.13
N GLY A 76 -4.57 8.23 -16.59
CA GLY A 76 -4.74 8.56 -18.01
C GLY A 76 -3.53 8.18 -18.88
N PRO A 77 -3.58 8.48 -20.19
CA PRO A 77 -2.44 8.27 -21.08
C PRO A 77 -1.22 9.04 -20.59
N GLU A 78 -0.05 8.40 -20.66
CA GLU A 78 1.23 9.01 -20.28
C GLU A 78 1.56 10.18 -21.22
N TYR A 79 2.10 11.26 -20.65
CA TYR A 79 2.49 12.49 -21.36
C TYR A 79 3.46 12.26 -22.53
N SER A 80 4.12 11.10 -22.59
CA SER A 80 5.14 10.74 -23.58
C SER A 80 4.57 10.51 -24.98
N GLY A 81 3.24 10.39 -25.14
CA GLY A 81 2.60 10.08 -26.41
C GLY A 81 2.90 8.68 -26.94
N ARG A 82 3.59 7.83 -26.15
CA ARG A 82 3.99 6.47 -26.52
C ARG A 82 2.95 5.40 -26.17
N GLY A 83 1.74 5.82 -25.76
CA GLY A 83 0.62 4.91 -25.49
C GLY A 83 0.72 4.12 -24.17
N ALA A 84 1.71 4.39 -23.31
CA ALA A 84 1.75 3.81 -21.97
C ALA A 84 0.78 4.54 -21.03
N THR A 85 0.31 3.86 -19.99
CA THR A 85 -0.62 4.44 -19.00
C THR A 85 0.16 5.04 -17.82
N GLN A 86 -0.23 6.22 -17.37
CA GLN A 86 0.41 6.91 -16.25
C GLN A 86 0.18 6.13 -14.95
N LEU A 87 1.23 5.76 -14.23
CA LEU A 87 1.08 5.27 -12.86
C LEU A 87 0.81 6.45 -11.92
N VAL A 88 -0.23 6.35 -11.11
CA VAL A 88 -0.55 7.32 -10.06
C VAL A 88 -0.59 6.61 -8.72
N THR A 89 0.09 7.17 -7.72
CA THR A 89 0.06 6.68 -6.35
C THR A 89 -0.45 7.76 -5.42
N LEU A 90 -1.58 7.49 -4.80
CA LEU A 90 -2.25 8.32 -3.82
C LEU A 90 -1.80 7.87 -2.43
N ILE A 91 -1.46 8.81 -1.54
CA ILE A 91 -0.81 8.52 -0.27
C ILE A 91 -1.55 9.24 0.85
N LEU A 92 -1.81 8.53 1.93
CA LEU A 92 -2.19 9.11 3.21
C LEU A 92 -1.09 8.82 4.23
N LEU A 93 -0.76 9.83 5.03
CA LEU A 93 0.18 9.71 6.15
C LEU A 93 -0.54 9.96 7.46
N LEU A 94 -0.41 8.99 8.38
CA LEU A 94 -0.99 9.06 9.71
C LEU A 94 0.14 9.16 10.73
N SER A 95 -0.09 9.95 11.77
CA SER A 95 0.70 9.85 13.01
C SER A 95 0.34 8.58 13.79
N ASP A 96 1.17 8.20 14.76
CA ASP A 96 0.90 7.07 15.64
C ASP A 96 -0.47 7.15 16.33
N SER A 97 -0.76 8.28 16.96
CA SER A 97 -2.05 8.53 17.64
C SER A 97 -3.25 8.39 16.69
N GLN A 98 -3.11 8.81 15.44
CA GLN A 98 -4.16 8.70 14.43
C GLN A 98 -4.34 7.27 13.94
N PHE A 99 -3.24 6.54 13.77
CA PHE A 99 -3.31 5.17 13.29
C PHE A 99 -3.78 4.19 14.38
N ALA A 100 -3.52 4.50 15.65
CA ALA A 100 -4.05 3.79 16.80
C ALA A 100 -5.59 3.77 16.84
N LEU A 101 -6.26 4.83 16.38
CA LEU A 101 -7.73 4.89 16.25
C LEU A 101 -8.29 3.82 15.32
N TYR A 102 -7.47 3.36 14.37
CA TYR A 102 -7.78 2.27 13.45
C TYR A 102 -7.19 0.94 13.91
N SER A 103 -6.76 0.81 15.18
CA SER A 103 -6.12 -0.40 15.72
C SER A 103 -4.90 -0.86 14.90
N TYR A 104 -4.20 0.09 14.29
CA TYR A 104 -3.09 -0.14 13.37
C TYR A 104 -3.46 -1.06 12.18
N ASP A 105 -4.71 -0.99 11.70
CA ASP A 105 -5.17 -1.69 10.51
C ASP A 105 -5.17 -0.78 9.27
N PRO A 106 -4.16 -0.90 8.38
CA PRO A 106 -4.06 -0.05 7.21
C PRO A 106 -5.11 -0.36 6.15
N ILE A 107 -5.70 -1.57 6.13
CA ILE A 107 -6.78 -1.91 5.20
C ILE A 107 -8.06 -1.20 5.63
N SER A 108 -8.35 -1.14 6.94
CA SER A 108 -9.48 -0.37 7.46
C SER A 108 -9.39 1.12 7.15
N VAL A 109 -8.19 1.71 7.24
CA VAL A 109 -7.96 3.10 6.80
C VAL A 109 -8.16 3.24 5.30
N ALA A 110 -7.56 2.36 4.49
CA ALA A 110 -7.68 2.42 3.03
C ALA A 110 -9.14 2.32 2.57
N ASN A 111 -9.91 1.38 3.14
CA ASN A 111 -11.34 1.23 2.84
C ASN A 111 -12.14 2.48 3.20
N THR A 112 -11.89 3.05 4.39
CA THR A 112 -12.52 4.30 4.83
C THR A 112 -12.19 5.46 3.88
N ALA A 113 -10.90 5.62 3.55
CA ALA A 113 -10.44 6.66 2.64
C ALA A 113 -11.00 6.49 1.20
N MET A 114 -11.10 5.27 0.69
CA MET A 114 -11.69 4.98 -0.61
C MET A 114 -13.20 5.26 -0.64
N ALA A 115 -13.92 4.93 0.45
CA ALA A 115 -15.34 5.25 0.61
C ALA A 115 -15.59 6.76 0.62
N MET A 116 -14.69 7.52 1.23
CA MET A 116 -14.72 8.99 1.25
C MET A 116 -14.17 9.65 -0.02
N GLY A 117 -13.61 8.88 -0.95
CA GLY A 117 -13.03 9.40 -2.19
C GLY A 117 -11.61 9.96 -2.07
N LEU A 118 -10.96 9.87 -0.91
CA LEU A 118 -9.62 10.40 -0.65
C LEU A 118 -8.50 9.62 -1.37
N LEU A 119 -8.73 8.33 -1.63
CA LEU A 119 -7.84 7.47 -2.42
C LEU A 119 -8.43 7.19 -3.82
N ARG A 120 -9.18 8.14 -4.41
CA ARG A 120 -9.62 8.06 -5.81
C ARG A 120 -8.76 8.95 -6.69
N LEU A 121 -8.60 8.57 -7.96
CA LEU A 121 -7.89 9.38 -8.94
C LEU A 121 -8.54 10.76 -9.02
N PRO A 122 -7.78 11.85 -8.83
CA PRO A 122 -8.30 13.18 -9.05
C PRO A 122 -8.60 13.37 -10.53
N LEU A 123 -9.75 13.99 -10.84
CA LEU A 123 -10.13 14.30 -12.23
C LEU A 123 -9.16 15.30 -12.86
N GLU A 124 -8.62 16.22 -12.06
CA GLU A 124 -7.67 17.24 -12.49
C GLU A 124 -6.66 17.52 -11.37
N MET A 125 -5.37 17.56 -11.71
CA MET A 125 -4.32 18.02 -10.81
C MET A 125 -3.90 19.43 -11.20
N ARG A 126 -4.52 20.45 -10.58
CA ARG A 126 -4.23 21.87 -10.86
C ARG A 126 -3.21 22.50 -9.91
N CYS A 127 -2.98 21.90 -8.74
CA CYS A 127 -2.11 22.45 -7.70
C CYS A 127 -1.15 21.39 -7.15
N SER A 128 0.07 21.83 -6.84
CA SER A 128 1.08 21.03 -6.13
C SER A 128 0.86 20.98 -4.62
N GLU A 129 0.01 21.86 -4.09
CA GLU A 129 -0.38 21.89 -2.68
C GLU A 129 -1.73 21.20 -2.51
N LEU A 130 -1.79 20.25 -1.59
CA LEU A 130 -3.01 19.55 -1.20
C LEU A 130 -3.43 20.00 0.19
N PRO A 131 -4.75 20.16 0.45
CA PRO A 131 -5.20 20.31 1.83
C PRO A 131 -4.91 19.03 2.62
N MET A 132 -4.97 19.10 3.95
CA MET A 132 -5.06 17.87 4.74
C MET A 132 -6.35 17.12 4.40
N ALA A 133 -6.31 15.79 4.47
CA ALA A 133 -7.49 14.95 4.29
C ALA A 133 -8.18 14.75 5.64
N SER A 134 -9.50 14.87 5.68
CA SER A 134 -10.30 14.60 6.87
C SER A 134 -10.81 13.16 6.83
N LEU A 135 -10.41 12.36 7.82
CA LEU A 135 -10.90 11.00 8.04
C LEU A 135 -11.73 10.97 9.33
N PRO A 136 -12.72 10.08 9.43
CA PRO A 136 -13.30 9.68 10.70
C PRO A 136 -12.26 9.24 11.72
N ASP A 137 -12.57 9.39 13.01
CA ASP A 137 -11.78 8.82 14.09
C ASP A 137 -12.05 7.31 14.31
N ALA A 138 -12.81 6.68 13.43
CA ALA A 138 -13.10 5.25 13.44
C ALA A 138 -13.38 4.71 12.02
N PRO A 139 -13.15 3.42 11.74
CA PRO A 139 -13.51 2.82 10.45
C PRO A 139 -15.00 3.00 10.09
N LEU A 140 -15.28 3.42 8.85
CA LEU A 140 -16.66 3.55 8.35
C LEU A 140 -17.35 2.19 8.18
N LEU A 141 -16.56 1.20 7.77
CA LEU A 141 -17.00 -0.18 7.67
C LEU A 141 -16.43 -0.88 8.89
N ALA A 142 -17.31 -1.40 9.75
CA ALA A 142 -16.87 -2.34 10.77
C ALA A 142 -16.09 -3.46 10.06
N PRO A 143 -14.97 -3.96 10.61
CA PRO A 143 -14.36 -5.18 10.13
C PRO A 143 -15.46 -6.22 10.10
N THR A 144 -15.92 -6.61 8.92
CA THR A 144 -16.90 -7.68 8.82
C THR A 144 -16.18 -8.89 9.39
N GLN A 145 -16.58 -9.34 10.58
CA GLN A 145 -15.94 -10.48 11.24
C GLN A 145 -15.80 -11.67 10.28
N LYS A 146 -16.76 -11.81 9.34
CA LYS A 146 -16.75 -12.81 8.26
C LYS A 146 -15.76 -12.58 7.11
N ALA A 147 -15.28 -11.36 6.85
CA ALA A 147 -14.36 -11.11 5.74
C ALA A 147 -12.91 -11.55 6.06
N GLY A 148 -12.55 -11.60 7.34
CA GLY A 148 -11.24 -12.02 7.82
C GLY A 148 -11.16 -13.49 8.28
N GLU A 149 -12.30 -14.17 8.37
CA GLU A 149 -12.32 -15.58 8.78
C GLU A 149 -11.83 -16.47 7.62
N PRO A 150 -10.87 -17.36 7.88
CA PRO A 150 -10.42 -18.31 6.88
C PRO A 150 -11.59 -19.23 6.50
N THR A 151 -11.77 -19.39 5.20
CA THR A 151 -12.89 -20.16 4.64
C THR A 151 -12.67 -21.67 4.76
N CYS A 152 -11.43 -22.09 5.00
CA CYS A 152 -11.05 -23.50 5.17
C CYS A 152 -9.80 -23.64 6.05
N GLN A 153 -9.59 -24.84 6.61
CA GLN A 153 -8.42 -25.18 7.43
C GLN A 153 -7.08 -24.89 6.72
N ARG A 154 -7.06 -24.99 5.40
CA ARG A 154 -5.87 -24.70 4.60
C ARG A 154 -5.48 -23.22 4.65
N GLU A 155 -6.46 -22.33 4.52
CA GLU A 155 -6.23 -20.89 4.61
C GLU A 155 -5.78 -20.51 6.03
N GLN A 156 -6.35 -21.14 7.05
CA GLN A 156 -5.90 -21.02 8.43
C GLN A 156 -4.42 -21.39 8.59
N HIS A 157 -3.99 -22.58 8.12
CA HIS A 157 -2.59 -23.01 8.21
C HIS A 157 -1.64 -22.05 7.49
N MET A 158 -2.01 -21.56 6.30
CA MET A 158 -1.21 -20.58 5.57
C MET A 158 -1.06 -19.27 6.35
N LEU A 159 -2.14 -18.78 6.97
CA LEU A 159 -2.10 -17.56 7.79
C LEU A 159 -1.28 -17.75 9.07
N ASP A 160 -1.31 -18.94 9.67
CA ASP A 160 -0.48 -19.28 10.83
C ASP A 160 1.00 -19.36 10.47
N GLU A 161 1.33 -19.96 9.32
CA GLU A 161 2.70 -19.97 8.77
C GLU A 161 3.20 -18.54 8.47
N LEU A 162 2.37 -17.70 7.84
CA LEU A 162 2.69 -16.30 7.58
C LEU A 162 2.97 -15.52 8.86
N THR A 163 2.10 -15.68 9.87
CA THR A 163 2.25 -15.02 11.17
C THR A 163 3.57 -15.42 11.83
N SER A 164 3.87 -16.72 11.87
CA SER A 164 5.13 -17.24 12.42
C SER A 164 6.36 -16.71 11.70
N LEU A 165 6.34 -16.64 10.36
CA LEU A 165 7.44 -16.09 9.57
C LEU A 165 7.62 -14.57 9.80
N ILE A 166 6.52 -13.82 9.91
CA ILE A 166 6.53 -12.38 10.19
C ILE A 166 7.09 -12.11 11.59
N ASP A 167 6.68 -12.87 12.60
CA ASP A 167 7.20 -12.76 13.97
C ASP A 167 8.71 -13.05 14.04
N GLN A 168 9.22 -13.90 13.15
CA GLN A 168 10.66 -14.15 12.97
C GLN A 168 11.36 -13.08 12.11
N SER A 169 10.70 -11.96 11.81
CA SER A 169 11.19 -10.89 10.94
C SER A 169 11.60 -11.36 9.54
N ARG A 170 10.99 -12.45 9.04
CA ARG A 170 11.23 -12.95 7.69
C ARG A 170 10.40 -12.16 6.68
N ARG A 171 10.98 -11.94 5.50
CA ARG A 171 10.25 -11.42 4.35
C ARG A 171 9.53 -12.58 3.66
N VAL A 172 8.24 -12.39 3.36
CA VAL A 172 7.37 -13.43 2.80
C VAL A 172 6.69 -12.98 1.52
N ALA A 173 6.32 -13.94 0.68
CA ALA A 173 5.50 -13.70 -0.51
C ALA A 173 4.37 -14.72 -0.60
N VAL A 174 3.13 -14.25 -0.57
CA VAL A 174 1.94 -15.04 -0.87
C VAL A 174 1.64 -14.90 -2.35
N VAL A 175 1.67 -16.02 -3.08
CA VAL A 175 1.50 -16.04 -4.54
C VAL A 175 0.29 -16.86 -4.92
N GLY A 176 -0.53 -16.36 -5.85
CA GLY A 176 -1.66 -17.11 -6.41
C GLY A 176 -2.99 -16.86 -5.72
N ARG A 177 -3.10 -15.84 -4.86
CA ARG A 177 -4.41 -15.42 -4.33
C ARG A 177 -5.13 -14.54 -5.34
N VAL A 178 -6.42 -14.83 -5.54
CA VAL A 178 -7.32 -14.02 -6.39
C VAL A 178 -7.53 -12.63 -5.79
N ASP A 179 -7.56 -12.52 -4.46
CA ASP A 179 -7.74 -11.25 -3.74
C ASP A 179 -6.62 -11.02 -2.69
N PRO A 180 -5.55 -10.31 -3.07
CA PRO A 180 -4.48 -9.90 -2.17
C PRO A 180 -4.94 -9.07 -0.96
N ILE A 181 -5.94 -8.21 -1.12
CA ILE A 181 -6.43 -7.31 -0.05
C ILE A 181 -7.19 -8.10 1.01
N LYS A 182 -7.99 -9.08 0.58
CA LYS A 182 -8.65 -10.01 1.50
C LYS A 182 -7.61 -10.82 2.29
N ALA A 183 -6.55 -11.29 1.65
CA ALA A 183 -5.49 -12.03 2.35
C ALA A 183 -4.82 -11.19 3.46
N VAL A 184 -4.55 -9.91 3.20
CA VAL A 184 -4.06 -8.98 4.23
C VAL A 184 -5.11 -8.77 5.32
N SER A 185 -6.37 -8.55 4.95
CA SER A 185 -7.49 -8.39 5.91
C SER A 185 -7.63 -9.59 6.86
N CYS A 186 -7.37 -10.82 6.40
CA CYS A 186 -7.38 -12.02 7.23
C CYS A 186 -6.13 -12.14 8.13
N LEU A 187 -5.00 -11.59 7.70
CA LEU A 187 -3.73 -11.61 8.43
C LEU A 187 -3.71 -10.56 9.55
N MET A 188 -4.17 -9.33 9.28
CA MET A 188 -4.06 -8.20 10.23
C MET A 188 -4.58 -8.53 11.64
N PRO A 189 -5.77 -9.16 11.82
CA PRO A 189 -6.28 -9.51 13.14
C PRO A 189 -5.38 -10.46 13.95
N ARG A 190 -4.55 -11.27 13.28
CA ARG A 190 -3.64 -12.25 13.91
C ARG A 190 -2.35 -11.64 14.42
N LEU A 191 -1.96 -10.50 13.86
CA LEU A 191 -0.79 -9.75 14.29
C LEU A 191 -1.10 -9.00 15.58
N SER A 192 -0.16 -9.00 16.53
CA SER A 192 -0.21 -8.12 17.70
C SER A 192 -0.18 -6.65 17.28
N SER A 193 -0.71 -5.74 18.10
CA SER A 193 -0.68 -4.30 17.79
C SER A 193 0.72 -3.77 17.48
N ARG A 194 1.75 -4.30 18.17
CA ARG A 194 3.15 -3.97 17.89
C ARG A 194 3.56 -4.47 16.50
N ALA A 195 3.29 -5.74 16.20
CA ALA A 195 3.60 -6.31 14.88
C ALA A 195 2.89 -5.54 13.76
N ARG A 196 1.63 -5.11 13.94
CA ARG A 196 0.91 -4.30 12.95
C ARG A 196 1.59 -2.95 12.65
N ARG A 197 2.16 -2.30 13.66
CA ARG A 197 2.91 -1.03 13.50
C ARG A 197 4.17 -1.21 12.66
N GLU A 198 4.90 -2.30 12.90
CA GLU A 198 6.18 -2.57 12.25
C GLU A 198 6.02 -3.28 10.89
N PHE A 199 4.88 -3.95 10.67
CA PHE A 199 4.58 -4.69 9.45
C PHE A 199 4.62 -3.78 8.22
N SER A 200 5.11 -4.28 7.09
CA SER A 200 5.01 -3.56 5.82
C SER A 200 4.63 -4.53 4.73
N PHE A 201 3.70 -4.12 3.86
CA PHE A 201 3.22 -4.98 2.79
C PHE A 201 2.86 -4.24 1.51
N THR A 202 2.79 -5.03 0.44
CA THR A 202 2.20 -4.62 -0.83
C THR A 202 1.22 -5.67 -1.33
N THR A 203 0.11 -5.24 -1.92
CA THR A 203 -0.89 -6.12 -2.53
C THR A 203 -0.76 -6.26 -4.06
N GLY A 204 0.43 -5.98 -4.61
CA GLY A 204 0.67 -6.19 -6.04
C GLY A 204 2.05 -5.78 -6.54
N LEU A 205 2.78 -4.93 -5.81
CA LEU A 205 4.07 -4.45 -6.29
C LEU A 205 5.14 -5.56 -6.26
N PRO A 206 5.95 -5.68 -7.33
CA PRO A 206 7.01 -6.66 -7.38
C PRO A 206 8.11 -6.33 -6.35
N PRO A 207 8.83 -7.36 -5.85
CA PRO A 207 9.94 -7.16 -4.93
C PRO A 207 11.01 -6.23 -5.50
N ALA A 208 11.47 -5.28 -4.68
CA ALA A 208 12.56 -4.39 -5.04
C ALA A 208 13.48 -4.16 -3.85
N VAL A 209 14.79 -4.14 -4.11
CA VAL A 209 15.82 -3.97 -3.07
C VAL A 209 15.64 -2.67 -2.28
N ARG A 210 15.23 -1.59 -2.97
CA ARG A 210 15.01 -0.28 -2.33
C ARG A 210 13.69 -0.19 -1.56
N ARG A 211 12.79 -1.17 -1.70
CA ARG A 211 11.47 -1.22 -1.07
C ARG A 211 11.34 -2.54 -0.30
N PRO A 212 11.94 -2.63 0.89
CA PRO A 212 12.04 -3.87 1.63
C PRO A 212 10.73 -4.18 2.36
N PHE A 213 9.62 -4.32 1.62
CA PHE A 213 8.35 -4.79 2.19
C PHE A 213 8.57 -6.15 2.88
N GLN A 214 7.96 -6.31 4.05
CA GLN A 214 7.99 -7.55 4.81
C GLN A 214 7.11 -8.62 4.15
N ALA A 215 5.96 -8.24 3.59
CA ALA A 215 5.09 -9.16 2.88
C ALA A 215 4.70 -8.68 1.48
N HIS A 216 4.75 -9.60 0.51
CA HIS A 216 4.26 -9.39 -0.85
C HIS A 216 3.04 -10.29 -1.08
N PHE A 217 1.90 -9.70 -1.43
CA PHE A 217 0.69 -10.45 -1.82
C PHE A 217 0.48 -10.27 -3.32
N LEU A 218 0.78 -11.31 -4.09
CA LEU A 218 0.82 -11.28 -5.54
C LEU A 218 -0.20 -12.24 -6.14
N THR A 219 -0.95 -11.76 -7.13
CA THR A 219 -1.90 -12.59 -7.89
C THR A 219 -1.18 -13.63 -8.72
N SER A 220 -0.04 -13.26 -9.32
CA SER A 220 0.83 -14.14 -10.09
C SER A 220 2.30 -13.76 -9.94
N VAL A 221 3.20 -14.66 -10.33
CA VAL A 221 4.65 -14.41 -10.34
C VAL A 221 5.22 -14.90 -11.65
N ASP A 222 5.78 -13.97 -12.43
CA ASP A 222 6.55 -14.27 -13.64
C ASP A 222 7.97 -14.77 -13.29
N LYS A 223 8.74 -15.16 -14.31
CA LYS A 223 10.11 -15.66 -14.13
C LYS A 223 11.02 -14.62 -13.45
N THR A 224 10.83 -13.34 -13.80
CA THR A 224 11.62 -12.22 -13.26
C THR A 224 11.35 -12.03 -11.76
N ASN A 225 10.08 -11.98 -11.37
CA ASN A 225 9.67 -11.83 -9.99
C ASN A 225 10.08 -13.04 -9.15
N ARG A 226 10.01 -14.26 -9.70
CA ARG A 226 10.52 -15.46 -9.00
C ARG A 226 12.01 -15.33 -8.67
N ARG A 227 12.82 -14.95 -9.65
CA ARG A 227 14.25 -14.72 -9.44
C ARG A 227 14.52 -13.60 -8.42
N ASN A 228 13.70 -12.54 -8.43
CA ASN A 228 13.81 -11.44 -7.47
C ASN A 228 13.47 -11.89 -6.04
N LEU A 229 12.44 -12.72 -5.86
CA LEU A 229 12.09 -13.32 -4.56
C LEU A 229 13.26 -14.15 -4.01
N GLU A 230 13.82 -15.03 -4.84
CA GLU A 230 14.96 -15.88 -4.48
C GLU A 230 16.21 -15.04 -4.11
N THR A 231 16.57 -14.08 -4.96
CA THR A 231 17.75 -13.23 -4.77
C THR A 231 17.64 -12.39 -3.49
N GLN A 232 16.42 -11.99 -3.12
CA GLN A 232 16.16 -11.20 -1.91
C GLN A 232 15.80 -12.05 -0.68
N GLN A 233 15.92 -13.38 -0.79
CA GLN A 233 15.60 -14.34 0.28
C GLN A 233 14.18 -14.19 0.84
N ILE A 234 13.23 -13.82 -0.02
CA ILE A 234 11.82 -13.69 0.32
C ILE A 234 11.20 -15.09 0.27
N VAL A 235 10.65 -15.55 1.39
CA VAL A 235 10.10 -16.90 1.55
C VAL A 235 8.74 -16.99 0.84
N PRO A 236 8.59 -17.79 -0.22
CA PRO A 236 7.30 -17.99 -0.85
C PRO A 236 6.42 -18.87 0.05
N VAL A 237 5.21 -18.41 0.36
CA VAL A 237 4.19 -19.18 1.08
C VAL A 237 3.16 -19.62 0.04
N ALA A 238 3.02 -20.94 -0.08
CA ALA A 238 2.24 -21.53 -1.16
C ALA A 238 0.74 -21.48 -0.86
N VAL A 239 0.00 -20.86 -1.78
CA VAL A 239 -1.45 -20.98 -1.89
C VAL A 239 -1.72 -22.14 -2.83
N ARG A 240 -1.36 -23.36 -2.43
CA ARG A 240 -1.80 -24.52 -3.22
C ARG A 240 -3.27 -24.78 -2.99
#